data_AF-A0A8H7VCQ2-F1
#
_entry.id   AF-A0A8H7VCQ2-F1
#
_cell.length_a   1.000
_cell.length_b   1.000
_cell.length_c   1.000
_cell.angle_alpha   90.00
_cell.angle_beta   90.00
_cell.angle_gamma   90.00
#
_symmetry.space_group_name_H-M   'P 1'
#
loop_
_entity.id
_entity.type
_entity.pdbx_description
1 polymer ?
#
loop_
_entity_poly.entity_id
_entity_poly.type
_entity_poly.pdbx_seq_one_letter_code
_entity_poly.pdbx_strand_id
1 'polypeptide(L)'
;MTPEEVVLQLKKNGTFDDLRKRLLTEFQNGEEGQKFLSELKLFMEDMVARNPALAEKDSSFFHEQVSAELEKAGVYNSVREDIFGTFKEDYYQQRVDKEIQLVNQKEENN
;
A
#
# COMPACT_ATOMS: atom_id res chain seq x y z
N MET A 1 27.28 -13.34 -4.24
CA MET A 1 26.23 -12.34 -4.53
C MET A 1 26.44 -11.03 -3.77
N THR A 2 26.32 -9.90 -4.44
CA THR A 2 26.17 -8.57 -3.81
C THR A 2 24.71 -8.36 -3.39
N PRO A 3 24.43 -7.45 -2.44
CA PRO A 3 23.06 -7.09 -2.08
C PRO A 3 22.20 -6.65 -3.28
N GLU A 4 22.79 -5.98 -4.27
CA GLU A 4 22.09 -5.51 -5.48
C GLU A 4 21.64 -6.68 -6.36
N GLU A 5 22.48 -7.70 -6.49
CA GLU A 5 22.18 -8.93 -7.24
C GLU A 5 21.05 -9.72 -6.58
N VAL A 6 21.04 -9.85 -5.25
CA VAL A 6 19.94 -10.48 -4.50
C VAL A 6 18.63 -9.73 -4.76
N VAL A 7 18.63 -8.40 -4.64
CA VAL A 7 17.44 -7.58 -4.90
C VAL A 7 16.95 -7.73 -6.34
N LEU A 8 17.86 -7.81 -7.32
CA LEU A 8 17.50 -8.01 -8.72
C LEU A 8 16.81 -9.37 -8.93
N GLN A 9 17.31 -10.43 -8.28
CA GLN A 9 16.70 -11.76 -8.33
C GLN A 9 15.30 -11.76 -7.68
N LEU A 10 15.16 -11.16 -6.51
CA LEU A 10 13.87 -11.02 -5.82
C LEU A 10 12.85 -10.22 -6.66
N LYS A 11 13.30 -9.18 -7.37
CA LYS A 11 12.46 -8.45 -8.34
C LYS A 11 12.02 -9.33 -9.49
N LYS A 12 12.96 -10.06 -10.12
CA LYS A 12 12.65 -10.97 -11.24
C LYS A 12 11.67 -12.07 -10.86
N ASN A 13 11.78 -12.57 -9.63
CA ASN A 13 10.95 -13.66 -9.13
C ASN A 13 9.58 -13.19 -8.61
N GLY A 14 9.28 -11.89 -8.66
CA GLY A 14 7.98 -11.35 -8.25
C GLY A 14 7.78 -11.23 -6.73
N THR A 15 8.81 -11.52 -5.91
CA THR A 15 8.70 -11.53 -4.45
C THR A 15 8.15 -10.21 -3.88
N PHE A 16 8.61 -9.07 -4.41
CA PHE A 16 8.12 -7.76 -3.97
C PHE A 16 6.67 -7.49 -4.37
N ASP A 17 6.23 -7.99 -5.53
CA ASP A 17 4.84 -7.82 -5.97
C ASP A 17 3.89 -8.68 -5.15
N ASP A 18 4.30 -9.89 -4.79
CA ASP A 18 3.53 -10.77 -3.89
C ASP A 18 3.39 -10.15 -2.49
N LEU A 19 4.49 -9.63 -1.94
CA LEU A 19 4.47 -8.91 -0.66
C LEU A 19 3.55 -7.69 -0.72
N ARG A 20 3.63 -6.88 -1.80
CA ARG A 20 2.78 -5.72 -2.01
C ARG A 20 1.30 -6.10 -2.07
N LYS A 21 0.94 -7.14 -2.83
CA LYS A 21 -0.44 -7.63 -2.96
C LYS A 21 -0.99 -8.12 -1.63
N ARG A 22 -0.17 -8.86 -0.88
CA ARG A 22 -0.55 -9.36 0.44
C ARG A 22 -0.77 -8.22 1.42
N LEU A 23 0.16 -7.28 1.50
CA LEU A 23 0.01 -6.10 2.35
C LEU A 23 -1.26 -5.32 2.01
N LEU A 24 -1.54 -5.11 0.71
CA LEU A 24 -2.76 -4.46 0.29
C LEU A 24 -4.00 -5.23 0.73
N THR A 25 -3.97 -6.56 0.62
CA THR A 25 -5.09 -7.43 1.00
C THR A 25 -5.30 -7.42 2.51
N GLU A 26 -4.24 -7.50 3.30
CA GLU A 26 -4.29 -7.42 4.76
C GLU A 26 -4.79 -6.05 5.22
N PHE A 27 -4.29 -4.96 4.62
CA PHE A 27 -4.80 -3.62 4.87
C PHE A 27 -6.30 -3.51 4.55
N GLN A 28 -6.73 -3.91 3.35
CA GLN A 28 -8.13 -3.81 2.91
C GLN A 28 -9.09 -4.60 3.81
N ASN A 29 -8.66 -5.74 4.34
CA ASN A 29 -9.48 -6.60 5.19
C ASN A 29 -9.30 -6.34 6.69
N GLY A 30 -8.27 -5.60 7.08
CA GLY A 30 -7.97 -5.23 8.46
C GLY A 30 -8.82 -4.06 8.97
N GLU A 31 -8.80 -3.85 10.29
CA GLU A 31 -9.56 -2.78 10.94
C GLU A 31 -9.12 -1.40 10.45
N GLU A 32 -7.82 -1.22 10.23
CA GLU A 32 -7.21 0.03 9.76
C GLU A 32 -7.72 0.41 8.36
N GLY A 33 -7.79 -0.53 7.42
CA GLY A 33 -8.29 -0.25 6.08
C GLY A 33 -9.80 0.01 6.07
N GLN A 34 -10.58 -0.69 6.91
CA GLN A 34 -12.01 -0.42 7.06
C GLN A 34 -12.26 0.96 7.68
N LYS A 35 -11.46 1.35 8.68
CA LYS A 35 -11.49 2.68 9.26
C LYS A 35 -11.13 3.75 8.23
N PHE A 36 -10.08 3.54 7.45
CA PHE A 36 -9.68 4.46 6.38
C PHE A 36 -10.79 4.63 5.32
N LEU A 37 -11.42 3.55 4.88
CA LEU A 37 -12.54 3.61 3.93
C LEU A 37 -13.73 4.39 4.51
N SER A 38 -13.99 4.24 5.81
CA SER A 38 -15.06 4.98 6.50
C SER A 38 -14.75 6.48 6.57
N GLU A 39 -13.52 6.85 6.89
CA GLU A 39 -13.06 8.25 6.91
C GLU A 39 -13.11 8.87 5.51
N LEU A 40 -12.67 8.12 4.49
CA LEU A 40 -12.73 8.54 3.09
C LEU A 40 -14.17 8.79 2.64
N LYS A 41 -15.10 7.90 3.01
CA LYS A 41 -16.52 8.07 2.68
C LYS A 41 -17.09 9.35 3.31
N LEU A 42 -16.85 9.57 4.60
CA LEU A 42 -17.29 10.79 5.30
C LEU A 42 -16.70 12.06 4.66
N PHE A 43 -15.43 12.00 4.27
CA PHE A 43 -14.75 13.10 3.59
C PHE A 43 -15.42 13.43 2.25
N MET A 44 -15.70 12.41 1.43
CA MET A 44 -16.39 12.58 0.15
C MET A 44 -17.81 13.10 0.33
N GLU A 45 -18.55 12.62 1.33
CA GLU A 45 -19.89 13.10 1.66
C GLU A 45 -19.87 14.59 2.05
N ASP A 46 -18.92 15.02 2.88
CA ASP A 46 -18.74 16.42 3.25
C ASP A 46 -18.34 17.30 2.05
N MET A 47 -17.47 16.81 1.16
CA MET A 47 -17.14 17.52 -0.09
C MET A 47 -18.37 17.75 -0.97
N VAL A 48 -19.21 16.73 -1.16
CA VAL A 48 -20.44 16.84 -1.95
C VAL A 48 -21.46 17.73 -1.25
N ALA A 49 -21.58 17.66 0.07
CA ALA A 49 -22.47 18.54 0.84
C ALA A 49 -22.08 20.02 0.69
N ARG A 50 -20.77 20.33 0.66
CA ARG A 50 -20.25 21.69 0.46
C ARG A 50 -20.37 22.16 -0.99
N ASN A 51 -20.27 21.26 -1.95
CA ASN A 51 -20.42 21.57 -3.37
C ASN A 51 -21.21 20.47 -4.12
N PRO A 52 -22.54 20.55 -4.11
CA PRO A 52 -23.41 19.52 -4.71
C PRO A 52 -23.17 19.30 -6.20
N ALA A 53 -22.69 20.33 -6.91
CA ALA A 53 -22.36 20.24 -8.33
C ALA A 53 -21.22 19.26 -8.63
N LEU A 54 -20.43 18.84 -7.63
CA LEU A 54 -19.41 17.80 -7.77
C LEU A 54 -20.01 16.44 -8.12
N ALA A 55 -21.20 16.12 -7.61
CA ALA A 55 -21.88 14.85 -7.88
C ALA A 55 -22.44 14.76 -9.31
N GLU A 56 -22.60 15.91 -9.98
CA GLU A 56 -23.08 16.00 -11.36
C GLU A 56 -21.93 15.99 -12.39
N LYS A 57 -20.67 16.03 -11.93
CA LYS A 57 -19.49 15.97 -12.80
C LYS A 57 -19.14 14.54 -13.18
N ASP A 58 -18.37 14.42 -14.26
CA ASP A 58 -17.82 13.14 -14.68
C ASP A 58 -16.99 12.50 -13.55
N SER A 59 -17.07 11.17 -13.47
CA SER A 59 -16.40 10.36 -12.46
C SER A 59 -14.89 10.65 -12.37
N SER A 60 -14.23 10.89 -13.51
CA SER A 60 -12.80 11.21 -13.56
C SER A 60 -12.47 12.54 -12.86
N PHE A 61 -13.28 13.58 -13.12
CA PHE A 61 -13.11 14.89 -12.52
C PHE A 61 -13.37 14.84 -11.00
N PHE A 62 -14.41 14.13 -10.59
CA PHE A 62 -14.70 13.93 -9.17
C PHE A 62 -13.56 13.22 -8.44
N HIS A 63 -13.02 12.15 -9.04
CA HIS A 63 -11.86 11.43 -8.51
C HIS A 63 -10.64 12.34 -8.36
N GLU A 64 -10.33 13.17 -9.37
CA GLU A 64 -9.21 14.11 -9.32
C GLU A 64 -9.35 15.13 -8.19
N GLN A 65 -10.54 15.72 -8.02
CA GLN A 65 -10.82 16.67 -6.94
C GLN A 65 -10.72 16.04 -5.56
N VAL A 66 -11.33 14.87 -5.37
CA VAL A 66 -11.26 14.12 -4.10
C VAL A 66 -9.80 13.78 -3.77
N SER A 67 -9.04 13.30 -4.76
CA SER A 67 -7.62 12.95 -4.56
C SER A 67 -6.78 14.16 -4.14
N ALA A 68 -6.97 15.30 -4.80
CA ALA A 68 -6.26 16.53 -4.48
C ALA A 68 -6.57 17.05 -3.07
N GLU A 69 -7.83 16.96 -2.64
CA GLU A 69 -8.25 17.42 -1.32
C GLU A 69 -7.79 16.44 -0.20
N LEU A 70 -7.78 15.13 -0.45
CA LEU A 70 -7.22 14.15 0.47
C LEU A 70 -5.72 14.35 0.70
N GLU A 71 -4.98 14.66 -0.36
CA GLU A 71 -3.55 14.95 -0.28
C GLU A 71 -3.29 16.22 0.55
N LYS A 72 -4.05 17.29 0.31
CA LYS A 72 -3.98 18.53 1.12
C LYS A 72 -4.34 18.30 2.58
N ALA A 73 -5.33 17.47 2.85
CA ALA A 73 -5.76 17.12 4.20
C ALA A 73 -4.77 16.18 4.92
N GLY A 74 -3.76 15.67 4.22
CA GLY A 74 -2.74 14.78 4.78
C GLY A 74 -3.29 13.41 5.19
N VAL A 75 -4.44 13.01 4.65
CA VAL A 75 -5.16 11.77 5.01
C VAL A 75 -4.31 10.52 4.75
N TYR A 76 -3.38 10.59 3.79
CA TYR A 76 -2.45 9.49 3.50
C TYR A 76 -1.31 9.35 4.50
N ASN A 77 -1.00 10.38 5.30
CA ASN A 77 0.15 10.36 6.19
C ASN A 77 -0.08 9.43 7.39
N SER A 78 -1.27 9.45 7.99
CA SER A 78 -1.62 8.56 9.10
C SER A 78 -1.56 7.08 8.68
N VAL A 79 -2.19 6.76 7.55
CA VAL A 79 -2.19 5.40 6.99
C VAL A 79 -0.77 4.92 6.66
N ARG A 80 0.07 5.82 6.15
CA ARG A 80 1.47 5.50 5.82
C ARG A 80 2.25 5.10 7.06
N GLU A 81 2.09 5.80 8.18
CA GLU A 81 2.77 5.47 9.43
C GLU A 81 2.34 4.10 9.96
N ASP A 82 1.04 3.81 9.93
CA ASP A 82 0.48 2.54 10.38
C ASP A 82 1.00 1.36 9.54
N ILE A 83 0.98 1.51 8.20
CA ILE A 83 1.50 0.49 7.27
C ILE A 83 3.01 0.26 7.50
N PHE A 84 3.79 1.31 7.75
CA PHE A 84 5.21 1.14 8.09
C PHE A 84 5.41 0.43 9.43
N GLY A 85 4.46 0.55 10.37
CA GLY A 85 4.41 -0.28 11.57
C GLY A 85 4.28 -1.76 11.23
N THR A 86 3.31 -2.12 10.38
CA THR A 86 3.07 -3.51 9.95
C THR A 86 4.29 -4.13 9.25
N PHE A 87 5.02 -3.36 8.45
CA PHE A 87 6.25 -3.85 7.80
C PHE A 87 7.37 -4.20 8.78
N LYS A 88 7.38 -3.61 9.98
CA LYS A 88 8.35 -3.92 11.03
C LYS A 88 7.96 -5.16 11.83
N GLU A 89 6.77 -5.71 11.61
CA GLU A 89 6.37 -6.95 12.24
C GLU A 89 7.18 -8.13 11.68
N ASP A 90 7.44 -9.09 12.57
CA ASP A 90 8.31 -10.25 12.35
C ASP A 90 7.99 -11.00 11.05
N TYR A 91 6.72 -11.11 10.67
CA TYR A 91 6.30 -11.87 9.49
C TYR A 91 6.92 -11.37 8.18
N TYR A 92 6.87 -10.05 7.94
CA TYR A 92 7.33 -9.45 6.69
C TYR A 92 8.85 -9.48 6.59
N GLN A 93 9.53 -9.19 7.69
CA GLN A 93 10.98 -9.25 7.77
C GLN A 93 11.49 -10.68 7.59
N GLN A 94 10.91 -11.65 8.31
CA GLN A 94 11.28 -13.08 8.19
C GLN A 94 11.03 -13.62 6.78
N ARG A 95 9.97 -13.16 6.10
CA ARG A 95 9.67 -13.57 4.73
C ARG A 95 10.74 -13.08 3.76
N VAL A 96 11.19 -11.83 3.89
CA VAL A 96 12.30 -11.28 3.11
C VAL A 96 13.59 -12.05 3.38
N ASP A 97 13.92 -12.27 4.65
CA ASP A 97 15.13 -12.99 5.04
C ASP A 97 15.16 -14.42 4.48
N LYS A 98 14.02 -15.12 4.51
CA LYS A 98 13.88 -16.46 3.91
C LYS A 98 14.11 -16.45 2.39
N GLU A 99 13.58 -15.44 1.69
CA GLU A 99 13.74 -15.33 0.24
C GLU A 99 15.18 -14.99 -0.14
N ILE A 100 15.88 -14.17 0.66
CA ILE A 100 17.32 -13.92 0.52
C ILE A 100 18.11 -15.23 0.69
N GLN A 101 17.79 -16.03 1.71
CA GLN A 101 18.45 -17.33 1.94
C GLN A 101 18.25 -18.29 0.75
N LEU A 102 17.04 -18.37 0.20
CA LEU A 102 16.74 -19.22 -0.96
C LEU A 102 17.51 -18.79 -2.21
N VAL A 103 17.68 -17.48 -2.41
CA VAL A 103 18.46 -16.92 -3.53
C VAL A 103 19.94 -17.27 -3.37
N ASN A 104 20.52 -17.16 -2.17
CA ASN A 104 21.91 -17.54 -1.91
C ASN A 104 22.14 -19.06 -2.11
N GLN A 105 21.24 -19.91 -1.63
CA GLN A 105 21.35 -21.37 -1.80
C GLN A 105 21.25 -21.83 -3.26
N LYS A 106 20.51 -21.12 -4.11
CA LYS A 106 20.42 -21.42 -5.54
C LYS A 106 21.68 -21.04 -6.32
N GLU A 107 22.46 -20.08 -5.84
CA GLU A 107 23.77 -19.78 -6.42
C GLU A 107 24.83 -20.80 -6.00
N GLU A 108 24.80 -21.32 -4.77
CA GLU A 108 25.76 -22.32 -4.31
C GLU A 108 25.62 -23.69 -5.00
N ASN A 109 24.45 -23.97 -5.59
CA ASN A 109 24.14 -25.22 -6.29
C ASN A 109 24.22 -25.14 -7.83
N ASN A 110 24.62 -23.99 -8.38
CA ASN A 110 24.86 -23.77 -9.82
C ASN A 110 26.36 -23.55 -10.09
#